data_AF-A0A292ZME8-F1
#
_entry.id   AF-A0A292ZME8-F1
#
_cell.length_a   1.000
_cell.length_b   1.000
_cell.length_c   1.000
_cell.angle_alpha   90.00
_cell.angle_beta   90.00
_cell.angle_gamma   90.00
#
_symmetry.space_group_name_H-M   'P 1'
#
loop_
_entity.id
_entity.type
_entity.pdbx_description
1 polymer ?
#
loop_
_entity_poly.entity_id
_entity_poly.type
_entity_poly.pdbx_seq_one_letter_code
_entity_poly.pdbx_strand_id
1 'polypeptide(L)'
;MAAAADPVAPLFTDGSRSAALIEWAGSRGIDAATILLAGELSRMDEHGQAAFVTAIVEEARIQPGDGLRWLLWLWNDAPTPIRSRLSEERDIRAVEEVMEIHRRALAGEAVSNPVWRAARRQFAAAMTPEAPAAAVEAIMSSMWDLHATPGAVADVASTWIVQSSAADAFEPAGWTAAEHHRVQSTWDAYGIEQAHHNRRLPGEDDAAFGERLQRYTLENPVPLSSDDFDNWRTWQAERQKIMTARVEELRAGLRGIVSR
;
A
#
# COMPACT_ATOMS: atom_id res chain seq x y z
N MET A 1 -29.29 -20.86 14.06
CA MET A 1 -29.39 -19.43 14.42
C MET A 1 -28.45 -18.67 13.51
N ALA A 2 -28.95 -17.77 12.66
CA ALA A 2 -28.07 -16.85 11.95
C ALA A 2 -27.41 -15.95 13.00
N ALA A 3 -26.08 -15.99 13.12
CA ALA A 3 -25.35 -15.03 13.94
C ALA A 3 -25.71 -13.63 13.43
N ALA A 4 -26.16 -12.74 14.32
CA ALA A 4 -26.32 -11.34 13.96
C ALA A 4 -24.97 -10.86 13.42
N ALA A 5 -24.96 -10.26 12.23
CA ALA A 5 -23.73 -9.72 11.66
C ALA A 5 -23.12 -8.74 12.67
N ASP A 6 -21.87 -8.96 13.04
CA ASP A 6 -21.17 -8.10 13.98
C ASP A 6 -21.12 -6.68 13.39
N PRO A 7 -21.67 -5.66 14.07
CA PRO A 7 -21.75 -4.29 13.54
C PRO A 7 -20.38 -3.67 13.24
N VAL A 8 -19.29 -4.32 13.66
CA VAL A 8 -17.92 -3.89 13.46
C VAL A 8 -17.34 -4.38 12.13
N ALA A 9 -17.78 -5.55 11.63
CA ALA A 9 -17.26 -6.09 10.38
C ALA A 9 -17.40 -5.09 9.19
N PRO A 10 -18.52 -4.35 9.04
CA PRO A 10 -18.62 -3.30 8.02
C PRO A 10 -17.63 -2.14 8.19
N LEU A 11 -17.14 -1.88 9.41
CA LEU A 11 -16.18 -0.80 9.66
C LEU A 11 -14.79 -1.14 9.12
N PHE A 12 -14.40 -2.41 9.20
CA PHE A 12 -13.14 -2.89 8.63
C PHE A 12 -13.18 -2.86 7.10
N THR A 13 -14.31 -3.23 6.50
CA THR A 13 -14.41 -3.42 5.05
C THR A 13 -14.70 -2.16 4.24
N ASP A 14 -15.37 -1.14 4.80
CA ASP A 14 -15.83 0.04 4.04
C ASP A 14 -14.75 1.15 3.89
N GLY A 15 -13.72 1.22 4.75
CA GLY A 15 -12.54 2.11 4.58
C GLY A 15 -12.81 3.63 4.70
N SER A 16 -13.93 4.12 4.18
CA SER A 16 -14.44 5.49 4.28
C SER A 16 -14.86 5.88 5.70
N ARG A 17 -14.94 4.89 6.60
CA ARG A 17 -15.44 5.02 7.97
C ARG A 17 -14.34 5.07 9.02
N SER A 18 -13.12 5.50 8.66
CA SER A 18 -11.96 5.48 9.57
C SER A 18 -12.25 6.14 10.92
N ALA A 19 -13.03 7.24 10.94
CA ALA A 19 -13.44 7.90 12.19
C ALA A 19 -14.30 7.01 13.09
N ALA A 20 -15.29 6.31 12.53
CA ALA A 20 -16.15 5.40 13.29
C ALA A 20 -15.39 4.14 13.76
N LEU A 21 -14.44 3.65 12.95
CA LEU A 21 -13.56 2.54 13.35
C LEU A 21 -12.64 2.94 14.51
N ILE A 22 -12.07 4.14 14.46
CA ILE A 22 -11.25 4.71 15.55
C ILE A 22 -12.09 4.93 16.81
N GLU A 23 -13.30 5.51 16.69
CA GLU A 23 -14.20 5.71 17.83
C GLU A 23 -14.58 4.37 18.49
N TRP A 24 -14.93 3.38 17.65
CA TRP A 24 -15.23 2.03 18.09
C TRP A 24 -14.04 1.40 18.84
N ALA A 25 -12.83 1.52 18.29
CA ALA A 25 -11.61 1.03 18.91
C ALA A 25 -11.30 1.73 20.24
N GLY A 26 -11.41 3.07 20.25
CA GLY A 26 -11.20 3.90 21.43
C GLY A 26 -12.15 3.54 22.57
N SER A 27 -13.42 3.26 22.28
CA SER A 27 -14.39 2.79 23.29
C SER A 27 -14.03 1.45 23.95
N ARG A 28 -13.08 0.71 23.37
CA ARG A 28 -12.59 -0.59 23.83
C ARG A 28 -11.13 -0.57 24.30
N GLY A 29 -10.48 0.61 24.30
CA GLY A 29 -9.08 0.75 24.66
C GLY A 29 -8.09 0.17 23.64
N ILE A 30 -8.53 0.00 22.39
CA ILE A 30 -7.72 -0.56 21.30
C ILE A 30 -6.87 0.55 20.65
N ASP A 31 -5.65 0.21 20.25
CA ASP A 31 -4.72 1.11 19.56
C ASP A 31 -5.23 1.52 18.16
N ALA A 32 -5.21 2.83 17.89
CA ALA A 32 -5.72 3.39 16.64
C ALA A 32 -4.87 3.01 15.41
N ALA A 33 -3.55 2.84 15.57
CA ALA A 33 -2.70 2.44 14.46
C ALA A 33 -3.01 0.98 14.08
N THR A 34 -3.10 0.10 15.07
CA THR A 34 -3.44 -1.31 14.85
C THR A 34 -4.79 -1.50 14.18
N ILE A 35 -5.82 -0.76 14.59
CA ILE A 35 -7.16 -0.91 14.00
C ILE A 35 -7.21 -0.42 12.56
N LEU A 36 -6.52 0.68 12.24
CA LEU A 36 -6.44 1.19 10.87
C LEU A 36 -5.64 0.24 9.97
N LEU A 37 -4.54 -0.33 10.48
CA LEU A 37 -3.81 -1.39 9.79
C LEU A 37 -4.70 -2.60 9.49
N ALA A 38 -5.48 -3.06 10.46
CA ALA A 38 -6.38 -4.19 10.24
C ALA A 38 -7.49 -3.85 9.22
N GLY A 39 -8.08 -2.65 9.29
CA GLY A 39 -9.02 -2.18 8.27
C GLY A 39 -8.41 -2.22 6.87
N GLU A 40 -7.21 -1.67 6.75
CA GLU A 40 -6.42 -1.64 5.52
C GLU A 40 -6.14 -3.05 4.95
N LEU A 41 -5.61 -3.95 5.78
CA LEU A 41 -5.35 -5.32 5.36
C LEU A 41 -6.63 -6.07 5.00
N SER A 42 -7.77 -5.74 5.61
CA SER A 42 -9.05 -6.37 5.28
C SER A 42 -9.58 -5.96 3.90
N ARG A 43 -9.32 -4.72 3.45
CA ARG A 43 -9.83 -4.21 2.16
C ARG A 43 -8.93 -4.54 0.97
N MET A 44 -7.67 -4.86 1.21
CA MET A 44 -6.68 -5.06 0.13
C MET A 44 -6.93 -6.31 -0.71
N ASP A 45 -7.66 -7.29 -0.18
CA ASP A 45 -8.02 -8.51 -0.89
C ASP A 45 -9.26 -9.16 -0.25
N GLU A 46 -10.20 -9.61 -1.08
CA GLU A 46 -11.42 -10.29 -0.64
C GLU A 46 -11.13 -11.72 -0.13
N HIS A 47 -10.06 -12.37 -0.63
CA HIS A 47 -9.72 -13.72 -0.22
C HIS A 47 -9.38 -13.76 1.27
N GLY A 48 -10.03 -14.65 2.04
CA GLY A 48 -9.78 -14.76 3.49
C GLY A 48 -10.18 -13.53 4.33
N GLN A 49 -10.80 -12.51 3.74
CA GLN A 49 -11.19 -11.26 4.42
C GLN A 49 -12.10 -11.52 5.63
N ALA A 50 -13.18 -12.28 5.44
CA ALA A 50 -14.14 -12.58 6.51
C ALA A 50 -13.45 -13.30 7.69
N ALA A 51 -12.62 -14.30 7.41
CA ALA A 51 -11.86 -15.02 8.44
C ALA A 51 -10.84 -14.10 9.15
N PHE A 52 -10.30 -13.11 8.46
CA PHE A 52 -9.43 -12.10 9.08
C PHE A 52 -10.19 -11.14 9.98
N VAL A 53 -11.30 -10.58 9.51
CA VAL A 53 -12.15 -9.69 10.30
C VAL A 53 -12.68 -10.42 11.53
N THR A 54 -13.21 -11.63 11.38
CA THR A 54 -13.68 -12.44 12.52
C THR A 54 -12.57 -12.66 13.54
N ALA A 55 -11.39 -13.10 13.11
CA ALA A 55 -10.27 -13.34 14.02
C ALA A 55 -9.82 -12.08 14.77
N ILE A 56 -9.73 -10.93 14.10
CA ILE A 56 -9.34 -9.66 14.74
C ILE A 56 -10.40 -9.17 15.72
N VAL A 57 -11.69 -9.33 15.40
CA VAL A 57 -12.80 -8.94 16.29
C VAL A 57 -12.88 -9.84 17.52
N GLU A 58 -12.61 -11.14 17.37
CA GLU A 58 -12.59 -12.11 18.46
C GLU A 58 -11.36 -11.95 19.38
N GLU A 59 -10.28 -11.34 18.89
CA GLU A 59 -9.05 -11.14 19.65
C GLU A 59 -9.20 -9.98 20.64
N ALA A 60 -9.56 -10.32 21.88
CA ALA A 60 -9.84 -9.37 22.95
C ALA A 60 -8.61 -8.59 23.47
N ARG A 61 -7.44 -8.74 22.84
CA ARG A 61 -6.14 -8.34 23.38
C ARG A 61 -5.34 -7.35 22.55
N ILE A 62 -5.87 -6.72 21.52
CA ILE A 62 -5.12 -5.68 20.78
C ILE A 62 -4.59 -4.62 21.75
N GLN A 63 -3.27 -4.51 21.85
CA GLN A 63 -2.57 -3.62 22.77
C GLN A 63 -2.08 -2.35 22.07
N PRO A 64 -1.88 -1.26 22.82
CA PRO A 64 -1.07 -0.13 22.41
C PRO A 64 0.28 -0.58 21.81
N GLY A 65 0.59 -0.05 20.64
CA GLY A 65 1.85 -0.33 19.94
C GLY A 65 1.87 -1.60 19.09
N ASP A 66 0.80 -2.38 18.97
CA ASP A 66 0.79 -3.57 18.09
C ASP A 66 1.03 -3.23 16.61
N GLY A 67 0.48 -2.13 16.10
CA GLY A 67 0.78 -1.64 14.75
C GLY A 67 2.26 -1.28 14.57
N LEU A 68 2.89 -0.77 15.63
CA LEU A 68 4.32 -0.44 15.63
C LEU A 68 5.19 -1.71 15.72
N ARG A 69 4.79 -2.70 16.54
CA ARG A 69 5.42 -4.04 16.54
C ARG A 69 5.30 -4.70 15.18
N TRP A 70 4.17 -4.52 14.50
CA TRP A 70 3.95 -5.04 13.15
C TRP A 70 4.87 -4.37 12.13
N LEU A 71 5.07 -3.05 12.21
CA LEU A 71 6.04 -2.36 11.36
C LEU A 71 7.46 -2.91 11.57
N LEU A 72 7.89 -3.07 12.83
CA LEU A 72 9.22 -3.59 13.16
C LEU A 72 9.38 -5.06 12.72
N TRP A 73 8.33 -5.86 12.83
CA TRP A 73 8.28 -7.21 12.28
C TRP A 73 8.40 -7.19 10.75
N LEU A 74 7.63 -6.34 10.06
CA LEU A 74 7.69 -6.20 8.60
C LEU A 74 9.08 -5.75 8.12
N TRP A 75 9.74 -4.89 8.90
CA TRP A 75 11.09 -4.44 8.60
C TRP A 75 12.08 -5.60 8.53
N ASN A 76 12.08 -6.53 9.49
CA ASN A 76 13.20 -7.46 9.68
C ASN A 76 12.83 -8.94 9.77
N ASP A 77 11.65 -9.28 10.29
CA ASP A 77 11.29 -10.63 10.74
C ASP A 77 10.18 -11.28 9.90
N ALA A 78 9.56 -10.53 9.00
CA ALA A 78 8.60 -11.06 8.04
C ALA A 78 9.27 -12.08 7.10
N PRO A 79 8.53 -13.07 6.55
CA PRO A 79 9.05 -13.95 5.50
C PRO A 79 9.69 -13.19 4.34
N THR A 80 9.12 -12.03 4.00
CA THR A 80 9.63 -11.16 2.95
C THR A 80 9.84 -9.74 3.48
N PRO A 81 10.92 -9.51 4.27
CA PRO A 81 11.10 -8.29 5.06
C PRO A 81 11.55 -7.11 4.18
N ILE A 82 11.25 -5.88 4.60
CA ILE A 82 11.70 -4.67 3.88
C ILE A 82 13.24 -4.61 3.83
N ARG A 83 13.90 -4.97 4.94
CA ARG A 83 15.35 -4.95 5.09
C ARG A 83 16.10 -5.76 4.04
N SER A 84 15.56 -6.90 3.58
CA SER A 84 16.26 -7.79 2.63
C SER A 84 16.38 -7.20 1.24
N ARG A 85 15.60 -6.14 0.93
CA ARG A 85 15.66 -5.44 -0.36
C ARG A 85 16.77 -4.39 -0.43
N LEU A 86 17.36 -4.02 0.70
CA LEU A 86 18.44 -3.05 0.74
C LEU A 86 19.80 -3.76 0.79
N SER A 87 20.65 -3.50 -0.19
CA SER A 87 22.01 -4.04 -0.28
C SER A 87 23.06 -3.06 0.23
N GLU A 88 22.86 -1.76 0.03
CA GLU A 88 23.83 -0.73 0.37
C GLU A 88 23.84 -0.42 1.87
N GLU A 89 25.02 -0.54 2.50
CA GLU A 89 25.17 -0.34 3.95
C GLU A 89 24.74 1.07 4.38
N ARG A 90 24.96 2.08 3.53
CA ARG A 90 24.49 3.45 3.78
C ARG A 90 22.97 3.55 3.82
N ASP A 91 22.26 2.84 2.94
CA ASP A 91 20.80 2.87 2.89
C ASP A 91 20.24 2.18 4.13
N ILE A 92 20.80 1.01 4.45
CA ILE A 92 20.44 0.22 5.62
C ILE A 92 20.59 1.05 6.90
N ARG A 93 21.74 1.72 7.09
CA ARG A 93 21.98 2.56 8.28
C ARG A 93 20.95 3.68 8.42
N ALA A 94 20.61 4.36 7.33
CA ALA A 94 19.64 5.44 7.35
C ALA A 94 18.22 4.94 7.71
N VAL A 95 17.85 3.74 7.28
CA VAL A 95 16.57 3.12 7.70
C VAL A 95 16.61 2.63 9.13
N GLU A 96 17.72 2.04 9.59
CA GLU A 96 17.86 1.59 10.98
C GLU A 96 17.72 2.74 11.99
N GLU A 97 18.13 3.95 11.65
CA GLU A 97 17.88 5.13 12.49
C GLU A 97 16.39 5.46 12.60
N VAL A 98 15.62 5.30 11.52
CA VAL A 98 14.16 5.45 11.53
C VAL A 98 13.53 4.35 12.38
N MET A 99 13.97 3.10 12.21
CA MET A 99 13.49 1.97 13.00
C MET A 99 13.86 2.10 14.48
N GLU A 100 14.99 2.71 14.81
CA GLU A 100 15.37 2.99 16.19
C GLU A 100 14.45 4.02 16.84
N ILE A 101 14.04 5.05 16.09
CA ILE A 101 13.02 6.00 16.57
C ILE A 101 11.69 5.27 16.86
N HIS A 102 11.29 4.35 15.98
CA HIS A 102 10.12 3.50 16.21
C HIS A 102 10.28 2.59 17.44
N ARG A 103 11.45 1.99 17.68
CA ARG A 103 11.72 1.19 18.90
C ARG A 103 11.62 2.04 20.18
N ARG A 104 12.14 3.26 20.16
CA ARG A 104 12.02 4.23 21.27
C ARG A 104 10.57 4.62 21.54
N ALA A 105 9.80 4.92 20.49
CA ALA A 105 8.37 5.20 20.62
C ALA A 105 7.61 3.99 21.20
N LEU A 106 7.96 2.76 20.77
CA LEU A 106 7.38 1.52 21.32
C LEU A 106 7.70 1.33 22.80
N ALA A 107 8.87 1.77 23.25
CA ALA A 107 9.27 1.77 24.65
C ALA A 107 8.57 2.86 25.50
N GLY A 108 7.68 3.65 24.90
CA GLY A 108 6.91 4.71 25.56
C GLY A 108 7.58 6.09 25.54
N GLU A 109 8.66 6.27 24.77
CA GLU A 109 9.30 7.58 24.64
C GLU A 109 8.48 8.52 23.74
N ALA A 110 8.19 9.73 24.24
CA ALA A 110 7.59 10.80 23.43
C ALA A 110 8.65 11.40 22.49
N VAL A 111 8.73 10.88 21.27
CA VAL A 111 9.69 11.36 20.26
C VAL A 111 9.25 12.70 19.68
N SER A 112 10.08 13.73 19.88
CA SER A 112 9.76 15.08 19.38
C SER A 112 9.79 15.22 17.86
N ASN A 113 8.97 16.12 17.32
CA ASN A 113 8.95 16.47 15.88
C ASN A 113 10.33 16.81 15.27
N PRO A 114 11.23 17.54 15.95
CA PRO A 114 12.59 17.77 15.43
C PRO A 114 13.38 16.49 15.15
N VAL A 115 13.20 15.42 15.94
CA VAL A 115 13.87 14.12 15.73
C VAL A 115 13.35 13.48 14.45
N TRP A 116 12.02 13.42 14.26
CA TRP A 116 11.43 12.92 13.02
C TRP A 116 11.88 13.70 11.78
N ARG A 117 11.94 15.04 11.87
CA ARG A 117 12.44 15.87 10.76
C ARG A 117 13.92 15.64 10.47
N ALA A 118 14.74 15.38 11.49
CA ALA A 118 16.15 15.05 11.30
C ALA A 118 16.30 13.72 10.56
N ALA A 119 15.59 12.68 11.01
CA ALA A 119 15.61 11.35 10.39
C ALA A 119 15.19 11.39 8.91
N ARG A 120 14.11 12.11 8.58
CA ARG A 120 13.66 12.29 7.17
C ARG A 120 14.74 12.95 6.30
N ARG A 121 15.42 13.98 6.81
CA ARG A 121 16.51 14.66 6.08
C ARG A 121 17.70 13.73 5.88
N GLN A 122 18.06 12.96 6.90
CA GLN A 122 19.17 12.02 6.84
C GLN A 122 18.88 10.88 5.86
N PHE A 123 17.68 10.31 5.93
CA PHE A 123 17.20 9.32 4.96
C PHE A 123 17.26 9.86 3.53
N ALA A 124 16.65 11.02 3.28
CA ALA A 124 16.64 11.61 1.93
C ALA A 124 18.05 11.92 1.39
N ALA A 125 19.01 12.26 2.27
CA ALA A 125 20.39 12.48 1.87
C ALA A 125 21.20 11.19 1.67
N ALA A 126 20.81 10.10 2.32
CA ALA A 126 21.54 8.84 2.30
C ALA A 126 21.12 7.92 1.14
N MET A 127 19.83 7.90 0.79
CA MET A 127 19.26 6.96 -0.19
C MET A 127 19.97 7.03 -1.54
N THR A 128 20.39 5.86 -1.99
CA THR A 128 20.96 5.66 -3.32
C THR A 128 19.89 5.75 -4.41
N PRO A 129 20.23 6.22 -5.63
CA PRO A 129 19.36 6.10 -6.80
C PRO A 129 19.00 4.64 -7.14
N GLU A 130 19.85 3.70 -6.74
CA GLU A 130 19.70 2.26 -6.98
C GLU A 130 18.80 1.57 -5.94
N ALA A 131 18.45 2.24 -4.84
CA ALA A 131 17.60 1.69 -3.79
C ALA A 131 16.22 1.32 -4.37
N PRO A 132 15.68 0.11 -4.07
CA PRO A 132 14.38 -0.28 -4.58
C PRO A 132 13.27 0.68 -4.15
N ALA A 133 12.59 1.30 -5.12
CA ALA A 133 11.55 2.30 -4.89
C ALA A 133 10.46 1.83 -3.91
N ALA A 134 10.03 0.57 -4.03
CA ALA A 134 9.05 -0.03 -3.12
C ALA A 134 9.49 -0.02 -1.65
N ALA A 135 10.78 -0.28 -1.38
CA ALA A 135 11.32 -0.22 -0.02
C ALA A 135 11.42 1.24 0.45
N VAL A 136 11.93 2.14 -0.41
CA VAL A 136 12.06 3.56 -0.10
C VAL A 136 10.69 4.18 0.24
N GLU A 137 9.67 3.95 -0.58
CA GLU A 137 8.32 4.49 -0.34
C GLU A 137 7.69 3.92 0.93
N ALA A 138 7.79 2.61 1.19
CA ALA A 138 7.26 2.01 2.41
C ALA A 138 7.91 2.59 3.66
N ILE A 139 9.23 2.83 3.63
CA ILE A 139 9.95 3.48 4.72
C ILE A 139 9.54 4.95 4.85
N MET A 140 9.38 5.70 3.76
CA MET A 140 8.89 7.08 3.81
C MET A 140 7.49 7.18 4.42
N SER A 141 6.59 6.24 4.09
CA SER A 141 5.25 6.13 4.72
C SER A 141 5.34 5.92 6.23
N SER A 142 6.40 5.29 6.74
CA SER A 142 6.57 5.02 8.16
C SER A 142 7.10 6.21 8.97
N MET A 143 7.63 7.27 8.34
CA MET A 143 8.38 8.35 9.00
C MET A 143 7.51 9.36 9.78
N TRP A 144 6.57 8.84 10.55
CA TRP A 144 5.67 9.57 11.42
C TRP A 144 5.65 8.91 12.79
N ASP A 145 5.32 9.69 13.82
CA ASP A 145 4.88 9.11 15.08
C ASP A 145 3.55 8.40 14.82
N LEU A 146 3.56 7.07 14.79
CA LEU A 146 2.35 6.27 14.52
C LEU A 146 1.29 6.43 15.61
N HIS A 147 1.66 6.87 16.81
CA HIS A 147 0.69 7.13 17.86
C HIS A 147 -0.06 8.44 17.59
N ALA A 148 0.64 9.48 17.13
CA ALA A 148 0.05 10.76 16.74
C ALA A 148 -0.57 10.74 15.33
N THR A 149 -0.10 9.85 14.45
CA THR A 149 -0.51 9.71 13.05
C THR A 149 -0.80 8.23 12.75
N PRO A 150 -1.86 7.65 13.33
CA PRO A 150 -2.13 6.22 13.21
C PRO A 150 -2.43 5.75 11.78
N GLY A 151 -2.83 6.64 10.87
CA GLY A 151 -3.01 6.30 9.45
C GLY A 151 -1.72 5.88 8.76
N ALA A 152 -0.55 6.34 9.24
CA ALA A 152 0.72 6.06 8.59
C ALA A 152 1.07 4.56 8.54
N VAL A 153 0.61 3.74 9.50
CA VAL A 153 0.86 2.29 9.44
C VAL A 153 0.04 1.60 8.34
N ALA A 154 -1.17 2.10 8.06
CA ALA A 154 -1.98 1.64 6.94
C ALA A 154 -1.32 2.03 5.61
N ASP A 155 -0.77 3.25 5.53
CA ASP A 155 -0.02 3.69 4.36
C ASP A 155 1.21 2.79 4.10
N VAL A 156 1.96 2.40 5.14
CA VAL A 156 3.08 1.46 4.99
C VAL A 156 2.59 0.13 4.38
N ALA A 157 1.51 -0.45 4.93
CA ALA A 157 0.97 -1.70 4.43
C ALA A 157 0.53 -1.58 2.97
N SER A 158 -0.24 -0.55 2.64
CA SER A 158 -0.72 -0.28 1.29
C SER A 158 0.43 -0.12 0.30
N THR A 159 1.38 0.76 0.61
CA THR A 159 2.56 1.01 -0.22
C THR A 159 3.37 -0.26 -0.41
N TRP A 160 3.63 -1.02 0.66
CA TRP A 160 4.40 -2.24 0.56
C TRP A 160 3.71 -3.30 -0.30
N ILE A 161 2.41 -3.55 -0.07
CA ILE A 161 1.61 -4.49 -0.85
C ILE A 161 1.64 -4.11 -2.33
N VAL A 162 1.33 -2.85 -2.66
CA VAL A 162 1.17 -2.39 -4.04
C VAL A 162 2.50 -2.32 -4.77
N GLN A 163 3.51 -1.68 -4.18
CA GLN A 163 4.77 -1.40 -4.86
C GLN A 163 5.68 -2.62 -4.92
N SER A 164 5.74 -3.42 -3.84
CA SER A 164 6.61 -4.59 -3.87
C SER A 164 6.06 -5.70 -4.75
N SER A 165 4.73 -5.91 -4.78
CA SER A 165 4.14 -6.88 -5.71
C SER A 165 4.35 -6.50 -7.17
N ALA A 166 4.31 -5.20 -7.49
CA ALA A 166 4.61 -4.70 -8.82
C ALA A 166 6.07 -5.02 -9.24
N ALA A 167 7.02 -4.76 -8.34
CA ALA A 167 8.43 -5.04 -8.58
C ALA A 167 8.72 -6.55 -8.70
N ASP A 168 8.16 -7.36 -7.81
CA ASP A 168 8.36 -8.81 -7.77
C ASP A 168 7.71 -9.53 -8.95
N ALA A 169 6.72 -8.92 -9.61
CA ALA A 169 6.03 -9.51 -10.75
C ALA A 169 6.82 -9.45 -12.07
N PHE A 170 7.89 -8.65 -12.13
CA PHE A 170 8.68 -8.49 -13.36
C PHE A 170 9.35 -9.78 -13.83
N GLU A 171 10.17 -10.39 -12.96
CA GLU A 171 10.88 -11.64 -13.27
C GLU A 171 9.94 -12.80 -13.68
N PRO A 172 8.90 -13.17 -12.91
CA PRO A 172 8.02 -14.27 -13.28
C PRO A 172 7.19 -13.99 -14.53
N ALA A 173 6.91 -12.72 -14.84
CA ALA A 173 6.21 -12.34 -16.06
C ALA A 173 7.12 -12.27 -17.30
N GLY A 174 8.44 -12.44 -17.14
CA GLY A 174 9.40 -12.22 -18.23
C GLY A 174 9.39 -10.77 -18.74
N TRP A 175 9.06 -9.82 -17.87
CA TRP A 175 8.81 -8.42 -18.18
C TRP A 175 9.76 -7.53 -17.38
N THR A 176 10.30 -6.46 -17.97
CA THR A 176 11.22 -5.54 -17.28
C THR A 176 10.56 -4.25 -16.78
N ALA A 177 11.12 -3.63 -15.73
CA ALA A 177 10.67 -2.32 -15.26
C ALA A 177 10.73 -1.23 -16.36
N ALA A 178 11.73 -1.30 -17.25
CA ALA A 178 11.88 -0.38 -18.38
C ALA A 178 10.75 -0.54 -19.41
N GLU A 179 10.38 -1.78 -19.75
CA GLU A 179 9.23 -2.05 -20.61
C GLU A 179 7.93 -1.58 -19.97
N HIS A 180 7.78 -1.78 -18.65
CA HIS A 180 6.59 -1.35 -17.94
C HIS A 180 6.46 0.16 -17.97
N HIS A 181 7.54 0.87 -17.68
CA HIS A 181 7.57 2.32 -17.70
C HIS A 181 7.29 2.87 -19.11
N ARG A 182 7.84 2.25 -20.18
CA ARG A 182 7.52 2.63 -21.56
C ARG A 182 6.03 2.46 -21.84
N VAL A 183 5.46 1.29 -21.53
CA VAL A 183 4.04 1.01 -21.79
C VAL A 183 3.13 1.94 -21.01
N GLN A 184 3.41 2.14 -19.71
CA GLN A 184 2.65 3.06 -18.86
C GLN A 184 2.73 4.50 -19.37
N SER A 185 3.93 4.99 -19.67
CA SER A 185 4.12 6.36 -20.18
C SER A 185 3.44 6.56 -21.54
N THR A 186 3.42 5.53 -22.38
CA THR A 186 2.71 5.56 -23.67
C THR A 186 1.21 5.64 -23.45
N TRP A 187 0.68 4.86 -22.50
CA TRP A 187 -0.73 4.87 -22.14
C TRP A 187 -1.15 6.22 -21.54
N ASP A 188 -0.34 6.79 -20.65
CA ASP A 188 -0.60 8.08 -20.01
C ASP A 188 -0.59 9.22 -21.04
N ALA A 189 0.40 9.23 -21.95
CA ALA A 189 0.47 10.22 -23.03
C ALA A 189 -0.75 10.12 -23.96
N TYR A 190 -1.16 8.90 -24.31
CA TYR A 190 -2.37 8.65 -25.09
C TYR A 190 -3.63 9.12 -24.35
N GLY A 191 -3.76 8.85 -23.05
CA GLY A 191 -4.90 9.28 -22.24
C GLY A 191 -5.01 10.81 -22.11
N ILE A 192 -3.89 11.51 -21.94
CA ILE A 192 -3.83 12.98 -21.93
C ILE A 192 -4.30 13.54 -23.28
N GLU A 193 -3.81 12.96 -24.36
CA GLU A 193 -4.17 13.35 -25.72
C GLU A 193 -5.66 13.13 -25.99
N GLN A 194 -6.21 11.95 -25.68
CA GLN A 194 -7.65 11.65 -25.75
C GLN A 194 -8.49 12.60 -24.89
N ALA A 195 -8.00 13.00 -23.70
CA ALA A 195 -8.72 13.92 -22.84
C ALA A 195 -8.91 15.32 -23.46
N HIS A 196 -8.02 15.76 -24.36
CA HIS A 196 -8.21 16.98 -25.13
C HIS A 196 -9.38 16.85 -26.12
N HIS A 197 -9.59 15.67 -26.69
CA HIS A 197 -10.66 15.38 -27.65
C HIS A 197 -12.00 15.03 -27.01
N ASN A 198 -11.99 14.59 -25.74
CA ASN A 198 -13.16 14.31 -24.90
C ASN A 198 -13.94 15.56 -24.45
N ARG A 199 -13.65 16.74 -25.01
CA ARG A 199 -14.41 17.97 -24.77
C ARG A 199 -15.32 18.23 -25.96
N ARG A 200 -16.59 18.56 -25.67
CA ARG A 200 -17.54 19.00 -26.69
C ARG A 200 -17.13 20.35 -27.25
N LEU A 201 -17.26 20.50 -28.56
CA LEU A 201 -17.10 21.77 -29.23
C LEU A 201 -18.36 22.65 -29.03
N PRO A 202 -18.24 23.98 -29.08
CA PRO A 202 -19.40 24.86 -29.00
C PRO A 202 -20.42 24.54 -30.10
N GLY A 203 -21.67 24.27 -29.71
CA GLY A 203 -22.75 23.94 -30.64
C GLY A 203 -22.76 22.49 -31.14
N GLU A 204 -21.87 21.63 -30.66
CA GLU A 204 -21.83 20.21 -30.99
C GLU A 204 -22.87 19.42 -30.17
N ASP A 205 -23.71 18.64 -30.86
CA ASP A 205 -24.65 17.71 -30.23
C ASP A 205 -23.99 16.36 -29.86
N ASP A 206 -24.72 15.53 -29.12
CA ASP A 206 -24.23 14.24 -28.61
C ASP A 206 -23.80 13.28 -29.73
N ALA A 207 -24.52 13.28 -30.86
CA ALA A 207 -24.25 12.38 -31.98
C ALA A 207 -22.98 12.82 -32.71
N ALA A 208 -22.85 14.11 -33.02
CA ALA A 208 -21.67 14.69 -33.64
C ALA A 208 -20.42 14.53 -32.76
N PHE A 209 -20.57 14.73 -31.44
CA PHE A 209 -19.50 14.47 -30.47
C PHE A 209 -19.06 13.00 -30.49
N GLY A 210 -20.02 12.07 -30.43
CA GLY A 210 -19.76 10.64 -30.47
C GLY A 210 -19.05 10.20 -31.75
N GLU A 211 -19.52 10.65 -32.91
CA GLU A 211 -18.90 10.35 -34.20
C GLU A 211 -17.47 10.91 -34.31
N ARG A 212 -17.24 12.14 -33.84
CA ARG A 212 -15.91 12.75 -33.85
C ARG A 212 -14.96 11.99 -32.93
N LEU A 213 -15.39 11.66 -31.72
CA LEU A 213 -14.57 10.90 -30.77
C LEU A 213 -14.23 9.52 -31.33
N GLN A 214 -15.23 8.80 -31.85
CA GLN A 214 -15.02 7.49 -32.47
C GLN A 214 -14.03 7.58 -33.64
N ARG A 215 -14.18 8.56 -34.54
CA ARG A 215 -13.25 8.78 -35.65
C ARG A 215 -11.83 9.03 -35.14
N TYR A 216 -11.69 9.90 -34.13
CA TYR A 216 -10.40 10.22 -33.54
C TYR A 216 -9.68 8.98 -32.98
N THR A 217 -10.39 8.17 -32.19
CA THR A 217 -9.86 6.92 -31.62
C THR A 217 -9.47 5.91 -32.69
N LEU A 218 -10.21 5.82 -33.80
CA LEU A 218 -9.87 4.93 -34.92
C LEU A 218 -8.66 5.41 -35.71
N GLU A 219 -8.51 6.72 -35.91
CA GLU A 219 -7.41 7.33 -36.65
C GLU A 219 -6.10 7.39 -35.83
N ASN A 220 -6.21 7.40 -34.50
CA ASN A 220 -5.09 7.50 -33.57
C ASN A 220 -5.15 6.35 -32.57
N PRO A 221 -4.85 5.10 -32.98
CA PRO A 221 -4.78 3.99 -32.04
C PRO A 221 -3.61 4.20 -31.06
N VAL A 222 -3.75 3.68 -29.84
CA VAL A 222 -2.65 3.65 -28.88
C VAL A 222 -1.43 2.95 -29.50
N PRO A 223 -0.22 3.53 -29.44
CA PRO A 223 0.95 3.01 -30.13
C PRO A 223 1.62 1.87 -29.32
N LEU A 224 0.83 0.84 -29.03
CA LEU A 224 1.23 -0.38 -28.33
C LEU A 224 0.86 -1.59 -29.17
N SER A 225 1.75 -2.60 -29.20
CA SER A 225 1.50 -3.84 -29.93
C SER A 225 0.54 -4.76 -29.16
N SER A 226 -0.02 -5.77 -29.84
CA SER A 226 -0.74 -6.85 -29.15
C SER A 226 0.15 -7.55 -28.12
N ASP A 227 1.42 -7.76 -28.44
CA ASP A 227 2.39 -8.35 -27.51
C ASP A 227 2.58 -7.49 -26.26
N ASP A 228 2.58 -6.16 -26.38
CA ASP A 228 2.64 -5.25 -25.23
C ASP A 228 1.44 -5.47 -24.30
N PHE A 229 0.23 -5.65 -24.84
CA PHE A 229 -0.96 -5.94 -24.05
C PHE A 229 -0.94 -7.35 -23.43
N ASP A 230 -0.46 -8.35 -24.17
CA ASP A 230 -0.41 -9.74 -23.70
C ASP A 230 0.58 -9.90 -22.56
N ASN A 231 1.77 -9.33 -22.73
CA ASN A 231 2.79 -9.32 -21.72
C ASN A 231 2.28 -8.48 -20.50
N TRP A 232 1.51 -7.39 -20.69
CA TRP A 232 1.07 -6.52 -19.58
C TRP A 232 0.00 -7.22 -18.76
N ARG A 233 -0.90 -7.96 -19.42
CA ARG A 233 -1.87 -8.84 -18.76
C ARG A 233 -1.17 -9.95 -17.97
N THR A 234 -0.08 -10.49 -18.49
CA THR A 234 0.73 -11.51 -17.79
C THR A 234 1.36 -10.92 -16.53
N TRP A 235 1.98 -9.74 -16.63
CA TRP A 235 2.52 -9.04 -15.47
C TRP A 235 1.44 -8.69 -14.43
N GLN A 236 0.26 -8.21 -14.86
CA GLN A 236 -0.85 -7.93 -13.95
C GLN A 236 -1.32 -9.20 -13.22
N ALA A 237 -1.36 -10.35 -13.89
CA ALA A 237 -1.75 -11.62 -13.28
C ALA A 237 -0.75 -12.07 -12.20
N GLU A 238 0.56 -12.03 -12.50
CA GLU A 238 1.59 -12.35 -11.50
C GLU A 238 1.60 -11.35 -10.35
N ARG A 239 1.45 -10.05 -10.65
CA ARG A 239 1.31 -9.00 -9.63
C ARG A 239 0.14 -9.28 -8.70
N GLN A 240 -1.03 -9.61 -9.22
CA GLN A 240 -2.22 -9.90 -8.40
C GLN A 240 -2.01 -11.12 -7.49
N LYS A 241 -1.37 -12.17 -8.01
CA LYS A 241 -1.03 -13.37 -7.24
C LYS A 241 -0.06 -13.04 -6.11
N ILE A 242 0.99 -12.26 -6.39
CA ILE A 242 1.96 -11.83 -5.37
C ILE A 242 1.29 -10.90 -4.35
N MET A 243 0.44 -9.99 -4.80
CA MET A 243 -0.33 -9.08 -3.93
C MET A 243 -1.21 -9.85 -2.95
N THR A 244 -1.93 -10.87 -3.44
CA THR A 244 -2.78 -11.77 -2.63
C THR A 244 -1.94 -12.47 -1.55
N ALA A 245 -0.84 -13.12 -1.94
CA ALA A 245 0.07 -13.78 -1.01
C ALA A 245 0.66 -12.80 0.02
N ARG A 246 0.96 -11.56 -0.39
CA ARG A 246 1.47 -10.52 0.49
C ARG A 246 0.43 -10.10 1.52
N VAL A 247 -0.82 -9.88 1.12
CA VAL A 247 -1.90 -9.55 2.05
C VAL A 247 -2.08 -10.65 3.09
N GLU A 248 -2.04 -11.92 2.68
CA GLU A 248 -2.10 -13.06 3.60
C GLU A 248 -0.92 -13.09 4.58
N GLU A 249 0.32 -12.89 4.09
CA GLU A 249 1.53 -12.78 4.91
C GLU A 249 1.37 -11.70 5.98
N LEU A 250 0.96 -10.50 5.58
CA LEU A 250 0.83 -9.36 6.47
C LEU A 250 -0.31 -9.51 7.48
N ARG A 251 -1.43 -10.12 7.07
CA ARG A 251 -2.54 -10.50 7.97
C ARG A 251 -2.10 -11.52 9.01
N ALA A 252 -1.33 -12.53 8.61
CA ALA A 252 -0.79 -13.54 9.51
C ALA A 252 0.20 -12.92 10.50
N GLY A 253 1.07 -12.02 10.04
CA GLY A 253 1.99 -11.25 10.87
C GLY A 253 1.25 -10.44 11.94
N LEU A 254 0.20 -9.71 11.55
CA LEU A 254 -0.59 -8.93 12.50
C LEU A 254 -1.29 -9.84 13.53
N ARG A 255 -1.99 -10.88 13.09
CA ARG A 255 -2.63 -11.83 14.01
C ARG A 255 -1.64 -12.41 15.00
N GLY A 256 -0.47 -12.83 14.53
CA GLY A 256 0.57 -13.42 15.36
C GLY A 256 1.22 -12.46 16.36
N ILE A 257 1.08 -11.15 16.16
CA ILE A 257 1.50 -10.11 17.12
C ILE A 257 0.42 -9.88 18.16
N VAL A 258 -0.83 -9.73 17.71
CA VAL A 258 -1.98 -9.45 18.58
C VAL A 258 -2.29 -10.64 19.50
N SER A 259 -2.03 -11.88 19.07
CA SER A 259 -2.31 -13.09 19.84
C SER A 259 -1.27 -13.42 20.94
N ARG A 260 -0.18 -12.64 21.08
CA ARG A 260 0.90 -12.89 22.06
C ARG A 260 0.61 -12.22 23.40
#